data_AF-A0A417Z7U5-F1
#
_entry.id   AF-A0A417Z7U5-F1
#
_cell.length_a   1.000
_cell.length_b   1.000
_cell.length_c   1.000
_cell.angle_alpha   90.00
_cell.angle_beta   90.00
_cell.angle_gamma   90.00
#
_symmetry.space_group_name_H-M   'P 1'
#
loop_
_entity.id
_entity.type
_entity.pdbx_description
1 polymer ?
#
loop_
_entity_poly.entity_id
_entity_poly.type
_entity_poly.pdbx_seq_one_letter_code
_entity_poly.pdbx_strand_id
1 'polypeptide(L)'
;MLDARPHAGAQVVENWSQWDATALLPGVHDVEAIEKWVAETPPAQIGDSCEDGVWRVRLRSERAVHPERIQENLPELGGGAFRTRGCFWVPTRPETLCAWDGAAGQLNIGTAGR
;
A
#
# COMPACT_ATOMS: atom_id res chain seq x y z
N MET A 1 -18.64 -7.42 8.02
CA MET A 1 -17.83 -8.44 7.32
C MET A 1 -17.61 -7.89 5.92
N LEU A 2 -16.40 -7.41 5.62
CA LEU A 2 -16.08 -6.87 4.29
C LEU A 2 -15.89 -8.06 3.36
N ASP A 3 -16.75 -8.15 2.35
CA ASP A 3 -16.69 -9.17 1.30
C ASP A 3 -15.57 -8.76 0.35
N ALA A 4 -14.33 -9.09 0.71
CA ALA A 4 -13.15 -8.77 -0.08
C ALA A 4 -13.20 -9.62 -1.36
N ARG A 5 -13.70 -9.02 -2.45
CA ARG A 5 -13.72 -9.70 -3.74
C ARG A 5 -12.28 -9.92 -4.21
N PRO A 6 -11.90 -11.16 -4.56
CA PRO A 6 -10.60 -11.43 -5.16
C PRO A 6 -10.45 -10.59 -6.43
N HIS A 7 -9.23 -10.12 -6.71
CA HIS A 7 -8.95 -9.48 -7.99
C HIS A 7 -9.26 -10.45 -9.14
N ALA A 8 -9.54 -9.92 -10.34
CA ALA A 8 -9.72 -10.76 -11.51
C ALA A 8 -8.52 -11.72 -11.67
N GLY A 9 -8.79 -13.03 -11.68
CA GLY A 9 -7.77 -14.08 -11.77
C GLY A 9 -7.26 -14.65 -10.43
N ALA A 10 -7.62 -14.09 -9.27
CA ALA A 10 -7.27 -14.71 -7.99
C ALA A 10 -8.05 -16.01 -7.76
N GLN A 11 -7.33 -17.09 -7.44
CA GLN A 11 -7.94 -18.35 -7.01
C GLN A 11 -8.30 -18.27 -5.53
N VAL A 12 -9.57 -18.47 -5.22
CA VAL A 12 -10.05 -18.64 -3.85
C VAL A 12 -10.23 -20.13 -3.61
N VAL A 13 -9.54 -20.66 -2.61
CA VAL A 13 -9.71 -22.03 -2.13
C VAL A 13 -10.31 -22.00 -0.73
N GLU A 14 -11.31 -22.85 -0.48
CA GLU A 14 -11.90 -22.97 0.85
C GLU A 14 -10.96 -23.67 1.84
N ASN A 15 -10.01 -24.47 1.34
CA ASN A 15 -9.03 -25.19 2.13
C ASN A 15 -7.67 -25.24 1.42
N TRP A 16 -6.60 -24.96 2.16
CA TRP A 16 -5.21 -25.02 1.68
C TRP A 16 -4.79 -26.37 1.12
N SER A 17 -5.39 -27.49 1.57
CA SER A 17 -5.07 -28.82 1.05
C SER A 17 -5.59 -29.09 -0.37
N GLN A 18 -6.52 -28.28 -0.85
CA GLN A 18 -7.08 -28.36 -2.21
C GLN A 18 -6.30 -27.49 -3.21
N TRP A 19 -5.32 -26.73 -2.71
CA TRP A 19 -4.54 -25.84 -3.53
C TRP A 19 -3.44 -26.60 -4.26
N ASP A 20 -3.41 -26.45 -5.59
CA ASP A 20 -2.35 -26.99 -6.42
C ASP A 20 -1.23 -25.95 -6.57
N ALA A 21 -0.11 -26.16 -5.88
CA ALA A 21 1.05 -25.27 -5.94
C ALA A 21 1.62 -25.15 -7.36
N THR A 22 1.39 -26.13 -8.24
CA THR A 22 1.86 -26.06 -9.63
C THR A 22 1.13 -24.97 -10.42
N ALA A 23 -0.03 -24.50 -9.95
CA ALA A 23 -0.74 -23.37 -10.53
C ALA A 23 0.02 -22.02 -10.42
N LEU A 24 1.07 -21.93 -9.59
CA LEU A 24 1.95 -20.75 -9.53
C LEU A 24 3.04 -20.73 -10.62
N LEU A 25 3.38 -21.89 -11.17
CA LEU A 25 4.47 -22.06 -12.13
C LEU A 25 4.25 -21.41 -13.52
N PRO A 26 3.03 -21.23 -14.05
CA PRO A 26 2.80 -20.68 -15.39
C PRO A 26 3.13 -19.18 -15.56
N GLY A 27 3.72 -18.51 -14.56
CA GLY A 27 3.98 -17.07 -14.64
C GLY A 27 2.73 -16.22 -14.37
N VAL A 28 1.88 -16.65 -13.45
CA VAL A 28 0.74 -15.84 -12.94
C VAL A 28 1.21 -14.55 -12.24
N HIS A 29 2.50 -14.45 -11.93
CA HIS A 29 3.13 -13.30 -11.32
C HIS A 29 3.71 -12.38 -12.40
N ASP A 30 3.03 -11.26 -12.63
CA ASP A 30 3.63 -10.12 -13.31
C ASP A 30 4.56 -9.40 -12.31
N VAL A 31 5.85 -9.78 -12.34
CA VAL A 31 6.86 -9.25 -11.44
C VAL A 31 6.99 -7.74 -11.59
N GLU A 32 6.92 -7.21 -12.81
CA GLU A 32 7.05 -5.78 -13.06
C GLU A 32 5.84 -5.01 -12.50
N ALA A 33 4.63 -5.54 -12.66
CA ALA A 33 3.44 -4.96 -12.06
C ALA A 33 3.49 -5.01 -10.53
N ILE A 34 4.00 -6.10 -9.95
CA ILE A 34 4.17 -6.24 -8.50
C ILE A 34 5.21 -5.24 -8.00
N GLU A 35 6.38 -5.13 -8.64
CA GLU A 35 7.41 -4.15 -8.27
C GLU A 35 6.88 -2.72 -8.32
N LYS A 36 6.15 -2.36 -9.38
CA LYS A 36 5.45 -1.06 -9.48
C LYS A 36 4.42 -0.88 -8.37
N TRP A 37 3.73 -1.95 -7.98
CA TRP A 37 2.73 -1.92 -6.92
C TRP A 37 3.35 -1.76 -5.53
N VAL A 38 4.49 -2.40 -5.24
CA VAL A 38 5.18 -2.35 -3.94
C VAL A 38 6.22 -1.23 -3.84
N ALA A 39 6.47 -0.50 -4.92
CA ALA A 39 7.41 0.62 -4.94
C ALA A 39 7.13 1.62 -3.80
N GLU A 40 8.19 1.92 -3.04
CA GLU A 40 8.11 2.82 -1.87
C GLU A 40 7.68 4.24 -2.27
N THR A 41 8.06 4.66 -3.47
CA THR A 41 7.63 5.93 -4.05
C THR A 41 6.46 5.71 -4.99
N PRO A 42 5.26 6.25 -4.67
CA PRO A 42 4.10 6.12 -5.55
C PRO A 42 4.35 6.79 -6.92
N PRO A 43 3.92 6.16 -8.03
CA PRO A 43 4.13 6.68 -9.39
C PRO A 43 3.60 8.10 -9.51
N ALA A 44 4.22 9.01 -10.28
CA ALA A 44 3.87 10.44 -10.29
C ALA A 44 2.38 10.73 -10.56
N GLN A 45 1.74 9.87 -11.36
CA GLN A 45 0.32 9.89 -11.65
C GLN A 45 -0.35 8.64 -11.12
N ILE A 46 -1.60 8.79 -10.72
CA ILE A 46 -2.46 7.70 -10.31
C ILE A 46 -3.57 7.63 -11.35
N GLY A 47 -3.83 6.44 -11.91
CA GLY A 47 -4.90 6.28 -12.91
C GLY A 47 -6.28 6.63 -12.35
N ASP A 48 -7.15 7.14 -13.23
CA ASP A 48 -8.46 7.71 -12.87
C ASP A 48 -9.55 6.64 -12.65
N SER A 49 -9.32 5.40 -13.07
CA SER A 49 -10.32 4.33 -12.96
C SER A 49 -10.32 3.73 -11.55
N CYS A 50 -11.40 3.97 -10.81
CA CYS A 50 -11.81 3.15 -9.68
C CYS A 50 -13.17 2.52 -10.01
N GLU A 51 -13.44 1.33 -9.45
CA GLU A 51 -14.77 0.72 -9.52
C GLU A 51 -15.78 1.56 -8.72
N ASP A 52 -17.07 1.37 -8.99
CA ASP A 52 -18.14 2.08 -8.30
C ASP A 52 -18.03 1.93 -6.78
N GLY A 53 -17.99 3.07 -6.07
CA GLY A 53 -17.86 3.12 -4.61
C GLY A 53 -16.41 3.03 -4.09
N VAL A 54 -15.42 2.84 -4.97
CA VAL A 54 -14.00 2.94 -4.63
C VAL A 54 -13.47 4.29 -5.11
N TRP A 55 -12.64 4.93 -4.29
CA TRP A 55 -11.97 6.17 -4.64
C TRP A 55 -10.50 6.09 -4.26
N ARG A 56 -9.70 6.96 -4.86
CA ARG A 56 -8.27 7.05 -4.61
C ARG A 56 -7.85 8.51 -4.60
N VAL A 57 -6.98 8.88 -3.66
CA VAL A 57 -6.45 10.23 -3.54
C VAL A 57 -4.92 10.20 -3.51
N ARG A 58 -4.30 11.19 -4.13
CA ARG A 58 -2.86 11.47 -3.96
C ARG A 58 -2.69 12.72 -3.12
N LEU A 59 -1.89 12.63 -2.07
CA LEU A 59 -1.41 13.78 -1.31
C LEU A 59 0.07 14.01 -1.63
N ARG A 60 0.46 15.26 -1.88
CA ARG A 60 1.85 15.65 -2.13
C ARG A 60 2.14 16.98 -1.42
N SER A 61 3.32 17.08 -0.84
CA SER A 61 3.87 18.29 -0.25
C SER A 61 5.35 18.37 -0.58
N GLU A 62 5.87 19.57 -0.84
CA GLU A 62 7.31 19.83 -0.96
C GLU A 62 7.95 20.10 0.42
N ARG A 63 7.12 20.34 1.44
CA ARG A 63 7.58 20.55 2.82
C ARG A 63 7.78 19.22 3.53
N ALA A 64 8.77 19.20 4.41
CA ALA A 64 9.01 18.14 5.37
C ALA A 64 7.77 17.82 6.20
N VAL A 65 7.67 16.58 6.65
CA VAL A 65 6.68 16.19 7.66
C VAL A 65 7.20 16.56 9.05
N HIS A 66 6.36 17.23 9.84
CA HIS A 66 6.65 17.49 11.24
C HIS A 66 6.47 16.19 12.05
N PRO A 67 7.51 15.69 12.75
CA PRO A 67 7.47 14.38 13.42
C PRO A 67 6.31 14.22 14.40
N GLU A 68 6.02 15.24 15.22
CA GLU A 68 4.93 15.16 16.19
C GLU A 68 3.57 15.18 15.52
N ARG A 69 3.39 15.96 14.45
CA ARG A 69 2.10 16.05 13.76
C ARG A 69 1.75 14.72 13.10
N ILE A 70 2.71 14.04 12.48
CA ILE A 70 2.41 12.74 11.88
C ILE A 70 2.11 11.69 12.95
N GLN A 71 2.80 11.72 14.10
CA GLN A 71 2.50 10.82 15.22
C GLN A 71 1.07 11.03 15.76
N GLU A 72 0.66 12.29 15.94
CA GLU A 72 -0.69 12.64 16.38
C GLU A 72 -1.77 12.23 15.36
N ASN A 73 -1.42 12.15 14.07
CA ASN A 73 -2.36 11.85 12.98
C ASN A 73 -2.23 10.40 12.44
N LEU A 74 -1.54 9.50 13.14
CA LEU A 74 -1.46 8.07 12.75
C LEU A 74 -2.83 7.38 12.70
N PRO A 75 -3.77 7.64 13.62
CA PRO A 75 -5.11 7.04 13.56
C PRO A 75 -5.87 7.43 12.28
N GLU A 76 -5.73 8.66 11.81
CA GLU A 76 -6.34 9.16 10.58
C GLU A 76 -5.66 8.56 9.35
N LEU A 77 -4.35 8.31 9.42
CA LEU A 77 -3.57 7.74 8.33
C LEU A 77 -3.78 6.23 8.13
N GLY A 78 -4.08 5.49 9.20
CA GLY A 78 -4.13 4.02 9.17
C GLY A 78 -5.37 3.37 9.79
N GLY A 79 -6.18 4.10 10.54
CA GLY A 79 -7.26 3.55 11.36
C GLY A 79 -8.54 3.19 10.61
N GLY A 80 -8.66 3.55 9.33
CA GLY A 80 -9.86 3.26 8.53
C GLY A 80 -9.83 1.94 7.77
N ALA A 81 -10.98 1.58 7.20
CA ALA A 81 -11.14 0.45 6.29
C ALA A 81 -10.66 0.79 4.86
N PHE A 82 -9.43 1.30 4.74
CA PHE A 82 -8.82 1.70 3.48
C PHE A 82 -7.35 1.27 3.43
N ARG A 83 -6.75 1.38 2.23
CA ARG A 83 -5.31 1.20 2.02
C ARG A 83 -4.65 2.57 1.96
N THR A 84 -3.56 2.78 2.70
CA THR A 84 -2.71 3.96 2.57
C THR A 84 -1.26 3.57 2.43
N ARG A 85 -0.53 4.33 1.60
CA ARG A 85 0.91 4.19 1.40
C ARG A 85 1.50 5.55 1.07
N GLY A 86 2.77 5.72 1.39
CA GLY A 86 3.49 6.91 0.99
C GLY A 86 4.86 6.97 1.60
N CYS A 87 5.61 7.98 1.18
CA CYS A 87 6.95 8.24 1.65
C CYS A 87 7.10 9.71 2.04
N PHE A 88 7.94 9.99 3.02
CA PHE A 88 8.20 11.32 3.52
C PHE A 88 9.60 11.43 4.12
N TRP A 89 10.05 12.65 4.35
CA TRP A 89 11.27 12.96 5.09
C TRP A 89 10.92 13.86 6.28
N VAL A 90 11.76 13.83 7.31
CA VAL A 90 11.63 14.68 8.50
C VAL A 90 12.83 15.63 8.59
N PRO A 91 12.65 16.88 9.05
CA PRO A 91 13.72 17.88 9.06
C PRO A 91 14.99 17.46 9.81
N THR A 92 14.83 16.65 10.86
CA THR A 92 15.93 16.19 11.71
C THR A 92 16.72 15.03 11.10
N ARG A 93 16.23 14.42 10.01
CA ARG A 93 16.86 13.31 9.28
C ARG A 93 16.63 13.46 7.76
N PRO A 94 17.20 14.50 7.12
CA PRO A 94 16.91 14.82 5.72
C PRO A 94 17.35 13.72 4.73
N GLU A 95 18.39 12.96 5.09
CA GLU A 95 18.90 11.84 4.28
C GLU A 95 18.10 10.53 4.47
N THR A 96 17.09 10.53 5.34
CA THR A 96 16.29 9.34 5.64
C THR A 96 14.93 9.45 4.97
N LEU A 97 14.68 8.58 3.99
CA LEU A 97 13.34 8.36 3.47
C LEU A 97 12.58 7.46 4.44
N CYS A 98 11.46 7.95 4.97
CA CYS A 98 10.51 7.13 5.71
C CYS A 98 9.41 6.69 4.74
N ALA A 99 8.96 5.44 4.85
CA ALA A 99 7.78 4.93 4.17
C ALA A 99 6.74 4.49 5.21
N TRP A 100 5.48 4.61 4.85
CA TRP A 100 4.39 4.00 5.60
C TRP A 100 3.58 3.05 4.73
N ASP A 101 3.03 2.04 5.38
CA ASP A 101 2.13 1.10 4.77
C ASP A 101 0.97 0.76 5.72
N GLY A 102 -0.26 1.04 5.31
CA GLY A 102 -1.45 0.90 6.15
C GLY A 102 -2.60 0.17 5.46
N ALA A 103 -3.25 -0.75 6.18
CA ALA A 103 -4.40 -1.52 5.71
C ALA A 103 -5.29 -1.92 6.89
N ALA A 104 -6.61 -1.76 6.72
CA ALA A 104 -7.61 -2.35 7.62
C ALA A 104 -7.36 -2.03 9.10
N GLY A 105 -7.07 -0.76 9.43
CA GLY A 105 -6.80 -0.34 10.80
C GLY A 105 -5.36 -0.57 11.28
N GLN A 106 -4.50 -1.20 10.48
CA GLN A 106 -3.08 -1.39 10.77
C GLN A 106 -2.23 -0.38 10.02
N LEU A 107 -1.13 0.05 10.62
CA LEU A 107 -0.17 0.98 10.04
C LEU A 107 1.25 0.61 10.46
N ASN A 108 2.15 0.55 9.49
CA ASN A 108 3.58 0.46 9.69
C ASN A 108 4.26 1.74 9.19
N ILE A 109 5.28 2.20 9.90
CA ILE A 109 6.20 3.25 9.44
C ILE A 109 7.63 2.78 9.68
N GLY A 110 8.48 2.91 8.67
CA GLY A 110 9.88 2.51 8.72
C GLY A 110 10.74 3.35 7.79
N THR A 111 12.05 3.12 7.82
CA THR A 111 12.97 3.67 6.82
C THR A 111 12.89 2.86 5.54
N ALA A 112 12.81 3.56 4.42
CA ALA A 112 12.75 3.01 3.07
C ALA A 112 14.17 2.74 2.54
N GLY A 113 14.31 1.76 1.64
CA GLY A 113 15.55 1.51 0.87
C GLY A 113 16.67 0.78 1.61
N ARG A 114 16.36 -0.32 2.33
CA ARG A 114 17.37 -1.25 2.85
C ARG A 114 17.46 -2.53 2.03
#